data_AF-A0A7W8JXX7-F1
#
_entry.id   AF-A0A7W8JXX7-F1
#
_cell.length_a   1.000
_cell.length_b   1.000
_cell.length_c   1.000
_cell.angle_alpha   90.00
_cell.angle_beta   90.00
_cell.angle_gamma   90.00
#
_symmetry.space_group_name_H-M   'P 1'
#
loop_
_entity.id
_entity.type
_entity.pdbx_description
1 polymer ?
#
loop_
_entity_poly.entity_id
_entity_poly.type
_entity_poly.pdbx_seq_one_letter_code
_entity_poly.pdbx_strand_id
1 'polypeptide(L)'
;MTLNSPASHRPAQRQRSLWRGRRSLRSKAVLVTVLPILALALLTAVILTVQRRATLDAIARNLSQSVASVLATSLDVRDLPLVNTQLRAAVTSPSVAFVDVQPAGQELRYFTSAQPDTDWLLRAQYDAFVNAFPHKAQFQPSDRVSAYNDALKALQPGTPDSVRQHLREATATLAAQPHSSPVELTRLDVYELPNGARQLRFAGDPQPRGTLLFTMGIGVALGDLHAVLNRQLQLVLLTCTLVGLVAALSAYLAVRRLVQTILIITEAAEQASLGRIHDALKVDSNDELEDLAGAIERLRVSMQLALSRLLPGGRAQ
;
A
#
# COMPACT_ATOMS: atom_id res chain seq x y z
N MET A 1 89.46 -24.87 2.19
CA MET A 1 88.71 -25.97 1.55
C MET A 1 87.52 -26.27 2.44
N THR A 2 86.44 -25.52 2.29
CA THR A 2 85.14 -25.72 2.96
C THR A 2 84.09 -25.08 2.06
N LEU A 3 83.17 -25.91 1.57
CA LEU A 3 82.23 -25.62 0.48
C LEU A 3 81.05 -24.76 0.96
N ASN A 4 80.77 -23.72 0.17
CA ASN A 4 79.68 -22.78 0.31
C ASN A 4 78.41 -23.40 -0.31
N SER A 5 77.34 -23.58 0.48
CA SER A 5 76.03 -24.08 0.00
C SER A 5 75.13 -22.94 -0.46
N PRO A 6 74.51 -23.00 -1.65
CA PRO A 6 73.55 -21.98 -2.08
C PRO A 6 72.13 -22.28 -1.56
N ALA A 7 71.57 -21.28 -0.87
CA ALA A 7 70.17 -21.22 -0.51
C ALA A 7 69.29 -21.06 -1.76
N SER A 8 68.40 -22.03 -2.01
CA SER A 8 67.33 -21.88 -3.01
C SER A 8 66.01 -21.55 -2.31
N HIS A 9 65.64 -20.27 -2.42
CA HIS A 9 64.34 -19.74 -2.05
C HIS A 9 63.22 -20.46 -2.82
N ARG A 10 62.36 -21.19 -2.10
CA ARG A 10 61.04 -21.57 -2.59
C ARG A 10 60.08 -20.39 -2.44
N PRO A 11 59.35 -19.98 -3.50
CA PRO A 11 58.35 -18.94 -3.37
C PRO A 11 57.17 -19.47 -2.55
N ALA A 12 56.82 -18.75 -1.49
CA ALA A 12 55.58 -18.92 -0.76
C ALA A 12 54.40 -18.65 -1.70
N GLN A 13 53.86 -19.72 -2.30
CA GLN A 13 52.57 -19.70 -2.97
C GLN A 13 51.51 -19.33 -1.92
N ARG A 14 51.13 -18.05 -1.96
CA ARG A 14 49.90 -17.51 -1.35
C ARG A 14 48.71 -18.38 -1.75
N GLN A 15 48.36 -19.32 -0.87
CA GLN A 15 47.01 -19.87 -0.81
C GLN A 15 46.07 -18.74 -0.37
N ARG A 16 45.69 -17.86 -1.31
CA ARG A 16 44.45 -17.11 -1.23
C ARG A 16 43.33 -18.09 -1.60
N SER A 17 43.04 -19.01 -0.69
CA SER A 17 41.82 -19.80 -0.78
C SER A 17 40.65 -18.82 -0.70
N LEU A 18 39.97 -18.70 -1.83
CA LEU A 18 38.77 -17.92 -1.99
C LEU A 18 37.74 -18.45 -0.98
N TRP A 19 37.58 -17.74 0.13
CA TRP A 19 36.43 -17.85 1.03
C TRP A 19 35.17 -17.38 0.28
N ARG A 20 34.76 -18.14 -0.74
CA ARG A 20 33.39 -18.09 -1.28
C ARG A 20 32.53 -18.76 -0.23
N GLY A 21 31.97 -17.96 0.66
CA GLY A 21 31.01 -18.41 1.67
C GLY A 21 29.95 -19.28 1.03
N ARG A 22 30.05 -20.59 1.28
CA ARG A 22 29.09 -21.59 0.80
C ARG A 22 27.78 -21.37 1.55
N ARG A 23 26.92 -20.49 1.03
CA ARG A 23 25.52 -20.42 1.43
C ARG A 23 24.89 -21.79 1.16
N SER A 24 24.30 -22.40 2.18
CA SER A 24 23.77 -23.76 2.12
C SER A 24 22.70 -23.88 1.02
N LEU A 25 22.66 -25.04 0.35
CA LEU A 25 21.66 -25.33 -0.70
C LEU A 25 20.21 -25.11 -0.21
N ARG A 26 19.99 -25.28 1.09
CA ARG A 26 18.73 -24.92 1.78
C ARG A 26 18.35 -23.46 1.59
N SER A 27 19.28 -22.52 1.77
CA SER A 27 18.94 -21.09 1.61
C SER A 27 18.69 -20.72 0.15
N LYS A 28 19.35 -21.39 -0.81
CA LYS A 28 19.09 -21.17 -2.24
C LYS A 28 17.71 -21.69 -2.66
N ALA A 29 17.32 -22.89 -2.22
CA ALA A 29 16.01 -23.46 -2.54
C ALA A 29 14.85 -22.62 -1.94
N VAL A 30 14.99 -22.17 -0.70
CA VAL A 30 14.01 -21.28 -0.06
C VAL A 30 13.96 -19.92 -0.78
N LEU A 31 15.10 -19.36 -1.15
CA LEU A 31 15.14 -18.07 -1.84
C LEU A 31 14.53 -18.14 -3.24
N VAL A 32 14.72 -19.24 -3.99
CA VAL A 32 14.12 -19.41 -5.32
C VAL A 32 12.61 -19.60 -5.27
N THR A 33 12.08 -20.22 -4.20
CA THR A 33 10.64 -20.50 -4.07
C THR A 33 9.87 -19.36 -3.42
N VAL A 34 10.43 -18.69 -2.41
CA VAL A 34 9.74 -17.63 -1.65
C VAL A 34 9.80 -16.28 -2.36
N LEU A 35 10.90 -15.98 -3.07
CA LEU A 35 11.08 -14.70 -3.75
C LEU A 35 10.01 -14.39 -4.82
N PRO A 36 9.59 -15.30 -5.72
CA PRO A 36 8.54 -15.00 -6.67
C PRO A 36 7.18 -14.76 -6.01
N ILE A 37 6.87 -15.47 -4.91
CA ILE A 37 5.62 -15.27 -4.15
C ILE A 37 5.62 -13.89 -3.49
N LEU A 38 6.72 -13.50 -2.86
CA LEU A 38 6.86 -12.16 -2.27
C LEU A 38 6.81 -11.06 -3.34
N ALA A 39 7.47 -11.27 -4.48
CA ALA A 39 7.44 -10.32 -5.59
C ALA A 39 6.02 -10.14 -6.14
N LEU A 40 5.26 -11.22 -6.31
CA LEU A 40 3.87 -11.17 -6.76
C LEU A 40 2.96 -10.48 -5.73
N ALA A 41 3.12 -10.78 -4.44
CA ALA A 41 2.37 -10.13 -3.37
C ALA A 41 2.63 -8.61 -3.32
N LEU A 42 3.90 -8.19 -3.45
CA LEU A 42 4.27 -6.78 -3.48
C LEU A 42 3.72 -6.08 -4.72
N LEU A 43 3.81 -6.72 -5.89
CA LEU A 43 3.24 -6.21 -7.13
C LEU A 43 1.72 -6.02 -7.01
N THR A 44 1.02 -7.00 -6.43
CA THR A 44 -0.44 -6.95 -6.22
C THR A 44 -0.81 -5.80 -5.27
N ALA A 45 -0.06 -5.61 -4.19
CA ALA A 45 -0.26 -4.51 -3.26
C ALA A 45 -0.04 -3.14 -3.93
N VAL A 46 0.98 -3.00 -4.78
CA VAL A 46 1.23 -1.78 -5.55
C VAL A 46 0.07 -1.50 -6.52
N ILE A 47 -0.38 -2.51 -7.27
CA ILE A 47 -1.50 -2.37 -8.22
C ILE A 47 -2.77 -1.93 -7.49
N LEU A 48 -3.11 -2.57 -6.36
CA LEU A 48 -4.28 -2.20 -5.54
C LEU A 48 -4.19 -0.76 -5.02
N THR A 49 -2.99 -0.32 -4.63
CA THR A 49 -2.76 1.05 -4.14
C THR A 49 -2.98 2.08 -5.24
N VAL A 50 -2.47 1.83 -6.45
CA VAL A 50 -2.66 2.71 -7.61
C VAL A 50 -4.13 2.74 -8.04
N GLN A 51 -4.78 1.57 -8.14
CA GLN A 51 -6.17 1.45 -8.54
C GLN A 51 -7.11 2.18 -7.56
N ARG A 52 -6.84 2.11 -6.26
CA ARG A 52 -7.61 2.82 -5.22
C ARG A 52 -7.69 4.32 -5.48
N ARG A 53 -6.55 4.95 -5.81
CA ARG A 53 -6.51 6.40 -6.05
C ARG A 53 -7.37 6.78 -7.25
N ALA A 54 -7.23 6.04 -8.35
CA ALA A 54 -8.05 6.27 -9.54
C ALA A 54 -9.56 6.09 -9.26
N THR A 55 -9.95 5.08 -8.47
CA THR A 55 -11.37 4.88 -8.11
C THR A 55 -11.92 5.97 -7.20
N LEU A 56 -11.11 6.48 -6.26
CA LEU A 56 -11.51 7.57 -5.37
C LEU A 56 -11.75 8.86 -6.17
N ASP A 57 -10.80 9.22 -7.02
CA ASP A 57 -10.89 10.39 -7.89
C ASP A 57 -12.10 10.28 -8.84
N ALA A 58 -12.45 9.07 -9.30
CA ALA A 58 -13.63 8.85 -10.14
C ALA A 58 -14.94 8.98 -9.34
N ILE A 59 -15.01 8.43 -8.13
CA ILE A 59 -16.19 8.53 -7.27
C ILE A 59 -16.45 9.98 -6.87
N ALA A 60 -15.41 10.70 -6.44
CA ALA A 60 -15.53 12.11 -6.08
C ALA A 60 -16.01 12.95 -7.25
N ARG A 61 -15.45 12.75 -8.45
CA ARG A 61 -15.92 13.44 -9.67
C ARG A 61 -17.38 13.13 -10.00
N ASN A 62 -17.80 11.87 -9.91
CA ASN A 62 -19.19 11.48 -10.17
C ASN A 62 -20.17 12.11 -9.14
N LEU A 63 -19.79 12.12 -7.86
CA LEU A 63 -20.59 12.77 -6.81
C LEU A 63 -20.69 14.29 -7.04
N SER A 64 -19.55 14.94 -7.30
CA SER A 64 -19.52 16.36 -7.64
C SER A 64 -20.34 16.66 -8.89
N GLN A 65 -20.27 15.83 -9.93
CA GLN A 65 -21.08 15.96 -11.14
C GLN A 65 -22.58 15.86 -10.85
N SER A 66 -22.99 14.90 -10.02
CA SER A 66 -24.38 14.73 -9.63
C SER A 66 -24.88 15.97 -8.88
N VAL A 67 -24.14 16.42 -7.85
CA VAL A 67 -24.51 17.61 -7.07
C VAL A 67 -24.51 18.87 -7.95
N ALA A 68 -23.49 19.02 -8.79
CA ALA A 68 -23.38 20.13 -9.73
C ALA A 68 -24.52 20.17 -10.73
N SER A 69 -24.98 19.03 -11.25
CA SER A 69 -26.08 18.98 -12.20
C SER A 69 -27.41 19.42 -11.57
N VAL A 70 -27.66 19.01 -10.32
CA VAL A 70 -28.84 19.40 -9.55
C VAL A 70 -28.79 20.90 -9.24
N LEU A 71 -27.65 21.40 -8.76
CA LEU A 71 -27.49 22.82 -8.47
C LEU A 71 -27.52 23.67 -9.74
N ALA A 72 -26.86 23.25 -10.82
CA ALA A 72 -26.83 24.02 -12.06
C ALA A 72 -28.20 24.16 -12.70
N THR A 73 -29.10 23.19 -12.54
CA THR A 73 -30.46 23.26 -13.09
C THR A 73 -31.42 24.05 -12.19
N SER A 74 -31.23 24.03 -10.87
CA SER A 74 -32.16 24.62 -9.90
C SER A 74 -31.73 25.98 -9.33
N LEU A 75 -30.44 26.31 -9.39
CA LEU A 75 -29.90 27.51 -8.75
C LEU A 75 -30.19 28.76 -9.57
N ASP A 76 -30.89 29.70 -8.96
CA ASP A 76 -31.01 31.08 -9.46
C ASP A 76 -30.21 32.00 -8.54
N VAL A 77 -29.03 32.42 -9.00
CA VAL A 77 -28.12 33.30 -8.25
C VAL A 77 -28.68 34.70 -7.99
N ARG A 78 -29.84 35.04 -8.59
CA ARG A 78 -30.53 36.32 -8.38
C ARG A 78 -31.42 36.32 -7.12
N ASP A 79 -31.85 35.16 -6.66
CA ASP A 79 -32.70 35.00 -5.47
C ASP A 79 -31.86 34.53 -4.27
N LEU A 80 -31.39 35.50 -3.49
CA LEU A 80 -30.52 35.29 -2.32
C LEU A 80 -31.07 34.25 -1.31
N PRO A 81 -32.33 34.37 -0.82
CA PRO A 81 -32.94 33.34 0.04
C PRO A 81 -32.94 31.94 -0.56
N LEU A 82 -33.27 31.83 -1.85
CA LEU A 82 -33.34 30.54 -2.53
C LEU A 82 -31.97 29.89 -2.64
N VAL A 83 -30.94 30.66 -3.01
CA VAL A 83 -29.55 30.21 -3.10
C VAL A 83 -29.10 29.59 -1.77
N ASN A 84 -29.27 30.30 -0.66
CA ASN A 84 -28.83 29.80 0.64
C ASN A 84 -29.55 28.51 1.04
N THR A 85 -30.85 28.40 0.73
CA THR A 85 -31.65 27.20 1.02
C THR A 85 -31.17 25.99 0.20
N GLN A 86 -30.90 26.21 -1.09
CA GLN A 86 -30.44 25.15 -2.00
C GLN A 86 -29.00 24.72 -1.70
N LEU A 87 -28.10 25.65 -1.39
CA LEU A 87 -26.73 25.33 -0.95
C LEU A 87 -26.74 24.53 0.35
N ARG A 88 -27.60 24.91 1.31
CA ARG A 88 -27.78 24.16 2.56
C ARG A 88 -28.29 22.74 2.32
N ALA A 89 -29.26 22.58 1.41
CA ALA A 89 -29.74 21.26 1.01
C ALA A 89 -28.63 20.41 0.37
N ALA A 90 -27.77 21.02 -0.47
CA ALA A 90 -26.66 20.31 -1.10
C ALA A 90 -25.63 19.79 -0.08
N VAL A 91 -25.23 20.62 0.90
CA VAL A 91 -24.27 20.21 1.94
C VAL A 91 -24.85 19.25 2.99
N THR A 92 -26.17 19.06 3.01
CA THR A 92 -26.80 18.05 3.88
C THR A 92 -26.46 16.62 3.40
N SER A 93 -26.00 16.46 2.16
CA SER A 93 -25.49 15.19 1.66
C SER A 93 -24.22 14.79 2.43
N PRO A 94 -24.12 13.57 2.97
CA PRO A 94 -23.04 13.18 3.90
C PRO A 94 -21.63 13.27 3.30
N SER A 95 -21.51 13.25 1.97
CA SER A 95 -20.23 13.36 1.28
C SER A 95 -19.85 14.80 0.90
N VAL A 96 -20.74 15.79 1.02
CA VAL A 96 -20.45 17.17 0.60
C VAL A 96 -19.97 17.97 1.80
N ALA A 97 -18.68 18.31 1.81
CA ALA A 97 -18.07 19.11 2.87
C ALA A 97 -18.49 20.57 2.78
N PHE A 98 -18.46 21.14 1.57
CA PHE A 98 -18.87 22.52 1.31
C PHE A 98 -19.23 22.73 -0.16
N VAL A 99 -20.01 23.77 -0.40
CA VAL A 99 -20.31 24.29 -1.73
C VAL A 99 -20.02 25.79 -1.74
N ASP A 100 -19.40 26.21 -2.82
CA ASP A 100 -18.98 27.56 -3.07
C ASP A 100 -19.49 28.01 -4.45
N VAL A 101 -20.22 29.11 -4.52
CA VAL A 101 -20.77 29.64 -5.77
C VAL A 101 -20.40 31.10 -5.93
N GLN A 102 -19.76 31.41 -7.06
CA GLN A 102 -19.41 32.76 -7.46
C GLN A 102 -20.16 33.12 -8.75
N PRO A 103 -21.18 33.99 -8.69
CA PRO A 103 -21.83 34.54 -9.86
C PRO A 103 -20.87 35.27 -10.80
N ALA A 104 -21.07 35.12 -12.10
CA ALA A 104 -20.25 35.77 -13.11
C ALA A 104 -20.38 37.29 -13.01
N GLY A 105 -19.24 37.99 -13.02
CA GLY A 105 -19.19 39.44 -12.97
C GLY A 105 -19.55 40.06 -11.61
N GLN A 106 -19.72 39.26 -10.56
CA GLN A 106 -19.95 39.75 -9.20
C GLN A 106 -18.81 39.36 -8.26
N GLU A 107 -18.51 40.24 -7.30
CA GLU A 107 -17.60 39.93 -6.19
C GLU A 107 -18.29 39.12 -5.08
N LEU A 108 -19.62 39.17 -5.04
CA LEU A 108 -20.43 38.40 -4.09
C LEU A 108 -20.22 36.90 -4.33
N ARG A 109 -20.09 36.16 -3.25
CA ARG A 109 -19.82 34.73 -3.28
C ARG A 109 -20.51 34.04 -2.13
N TYR A 110 -21.21 32.97 -2.48
CA TYR A 110 -22.02 32.17 -1.58
C TYR A 110 -21.23 30.95 -1.19
N PHE A 111 -20.86 30.87 0.09
CA PHE A 111 -20.16 29.73 0.65
C PHE A 111 -21.04 29.11 1.72
N THR A 112 -21.18 27.80 1.70
CA THR A 112 -21.90 27.05 2.72
C THR A 112 -21.16 25.75 2.95
N SER A 113 -20.90 25.39 4.21
CA SER A 113 -20.36 24.08 4.55
C SER A 113 -21.34 23.23 5.34
N ALA A 114 -21.03 21.95 5.48
CA ALA A 114 -21.73 21.04 6.38
C ALA A 114 -21.65 21.47 7.86
N GLN A 115 -20.74 22.38 8.20
CA GLN A 115 -20.56 22.92 9.55
C GLN A 115 -20.55 24.46 9.52
N PRO A 116 -21.75 25.08 9.54
CA PRO A 116 -21.92 26.53 9.38
C PRO A 116 -21.08 27.37 10.35
N ASP A 117 -20.89 26.88 11.57
CA ASP A 117 -20.12 27.55 12.63
C ASP A 117 -18.64 27.80 12.24
N THR A 118 -18.14 27.05 11.25
CA THR A 118 -16.75 27.10 10.78
C THR A 118 -16.61 27.62 9.35
N ASP A 119 -17.69 28.11 8.75
CA ASP A 119 -17.70 28.58 7.35
C ASP A 119 -16.67 29.68 7.10
N TRP A 120 -16.54 30.63 8.04
CA TRP A 120 -15.59 31.74 7.93
C TRP A 120 -14.14 31.25 7.80
N LEU A 121 -13.78 30.23 8.57
CA LEU A 121 -12.43 29.65 8.60
C LEU A 121 -12.20 28.81 7.34
N LEU A 122 -13.15 27.93 7.03
CA LEU A 122 -13.04 27.02 5.89
C LEU A 122 -12.97 27.79 4.57
N ARG A 123 -13.77 28.85 4.44
CA ARG A 123 -13.75 29.76 3.29
C ARG A 123 -12.38 30.43 3.14
N ALA A 124 -11.82 31.00 4.21
CA ALA A 124 -10.51 31.65 4.15
C ALA A 124 -9.40 30.67 3.75
N GLN A 125 -9.43 29.45 4.29
CA GLN A 125 -8.47 28.39 3.93
C GLN A 125 -8.64 27.92 2.48
N TYR A 126 -9.88 27.74 2.05
CA TYR A 126 -10.21 27.38 0.67
C TYR A 126 -9.72 28.45 -0.31
N ASP A 127 -9.93 29.72 0.00
CA ASP A 127 -9.50 30.85 -0.84
C ASP A 127 -7.97 30.90 -0.95
N ALA A 128 -7.28 30.80 0.19
CA ALA A 128 -5.82 30.72 0.21
C ALA A 128 -5.31 29.52 -0.61
N PHE A 129 -5.96 28.36 -0.49
CA PHE A 129 -5.58 27.15 -1.21
C PHE A 129 -5.79 27.28 -2.72
N VAL A 130 -6.96 27.76 -3.15
CA VAL A 130 -7.30 27.98 -4.56
C VAL A 130 -6.32 28.96 -5.21
N ASN A 131 -5.99 30.03 -4.51
CA ASN A 131 -5.08 31.05 -5.02
C ASN A 131 -3.64 30.52 -5.13
N ALA A 132 -3.20 29.72 -4.15
CA ALA A 132 -1.87 29.11 -4.17
C ALA A 132 -1.75 27.94 -5.16
N PHE A 133 -2.84 27.19 -5.39
CA PHE A 133 -2.83 25.94 -6.13
C PHE A 133 -4.03 25.80 -7.09
N PRO A 134 -4.10 26.59 -8.17
CA PRO A 134 -5.26 26.63 -9.06
C PRO A 134 -5.57 25.30 -9.77
N HIS A 135 -4.61 24.38 -9.86
CA HIS A 135 -4.74 23.09 -10.54
C HIS A 135 -4.82 21.88 -9.61
N LYS A 136 -4.73 22.08 -8.28
CA LYS A 136 -4.81 20.95 -7.34
C LYS A 136 -6.26 20.67 -6.97
N ALA A 137 -6.66 19.41 -7.12
CA ALA A 137 -7.98 18.94 -6.72
C ALA A 137 -8.06 18.51 -5.25
N GLN A 138 -6.96 18.44 -4.51
CA GLN A 138 -6.97 17.95 -3.12
C GLN A 138 -6.74 19.09 -2.14
N PHE A 139 -7.78 19.42 -1.39
CA PHE A 139 -7.76 20.42 -0.33
C PHE A 139 -7.78 19.73 1.03
N GLN A 140 -6.79 20.00 1.87
CA GLN A 140 -6.76 19.53 3.24
C GLN A 140 -6.96 20.73 4.16
N PRO A 141 -8.17 20.91 4.75
CA PRO A 141 -8.38 21.99 5.70
C PRO A 141 -7.47 21.77 6.91
N SER A 142 -6.85 22.86 7.38
CA SER A 142 -6.03 22.77 8.58
C SER A 142 -6.89 22.41 9.78
N ASP A 143 -6.23 21.93 10.84
CA ASP A 143 -6.93 21.54 12.05
C ASP A 143 -7.73 22.73 12.62
N ARG A 144 -9.04 22.51 12.77
CA ARG A 144 -9.95 23.55 13.28
C ARG A 144 -9.62 23.88 14.72
N VAL A 145 -9.21 22.87 15.49
CA VAL A 145 -8.81 23.05 16.90
C VAL A 145 -7.61 24.00 16.97
N SER A 146 -6.61 23.83 16.11
CA SER A 146 -5.47 24.76 16.07
C SER A 146 -5.90 26.17 15.69
N ALA A 147 -6.79 26.32 14.69
CA ALA A 147 -7.26 27.64 14.27
C ALA A 147 -8.04 28.38 15.37
N TYR A 148 -8.91 27.69 16.12
CA TYR A 148 -9.61 28.29 17.26
C TYR A 148 -8.67 28.60 18.42
N ASN A 149 -7.67 27.75 18.67
CA ASN A 149 -6.63 28.03 19.66
C ASN A 149 -5.79 29.25 19.29
N ASP A 150 -5.47 29.43 18.01
CA ASP A 150 -4.73 30.58 17.52
C ASP A 150 -5.58 31.86 17.57
N ALA A 151 -6.87 31.76 17.24
CA ALA A 151 -7.83 32.85 17.44
C ALA A 151 -7.91 33.27 18.92
N LEU A 152 -7.95 32.29 19.84
CA LEU A 152 -7.99 32.52 21.28
C LEU A 152 -6.71 33.21 21.79
N LYS A 153 -5.54 32.83 21.27
CA LYS A 153 -4.26 33.49 21.57
C LYS A 153 -4.17 34.91 21.00
N ALA A 154 -4.82 35.17 19.87
CA ALA A 154 -4.82 36.47 19.20
C ALA A 154 -5.78 37.49 19.85
N LEU A 155 -6.59 37.09 20.83
CA LEU A 155 -7.52 37.99 21.50
C LEU A 155 -6.79 39.07 22.31
N GLN A 156 -7.21 40.31 22.12
CA GLN A 156 -6.64 41.44 22.85
C GLN A 156 -7.06 41.43 24.34
N PRO A 157 -6.20 41.94 25.25
CA PRO A 157 -6.55 42.14 26.65
C PRO A 157 -7.67 43.19 26.74
N GLY A 158 -8.91 42.74 26.91
CA GLY A 158 -10.12 43.57 26.86
C GLY A 158 -11.31 42.90 26.14
N THR A 159 -11.05 41.82 25.40
CA THR A 159 -12.12 41.02 24.77
C THR A 159 -13.08 40.46 25.83
N PRO A 160 -14.42 40.54 25.66
CA PRO A 160 -15.39 40.00 26.63
C PRO A 160 -15.16 38.52 26.95
N ASP A 161 -15.38 38.13 28.20
CA ASP A 161 -15.18 36.74 28.64
C ASP A 161 -16.12 35.75 27.94
N SER A 162 -17.31 36.19 27.52
CA SER A 162 -18.25 35.38 26.74
C SER A 162 -17.65 34.89 25.41
N VAL A 163 -16.87 35.72 24.72
CA VAL A 163 -16.19 35.35 23.47
C VAL A 163 -15.10 34.31 23.74
N ARG A 164 -14.32 34.50 24.81
CA ARG A 164 -13.29 33.54 25.22
C ARG A 164 -13.91 32.20 25.58
N GLN A 165 -15.00 32.22 26.33
CA GLN A 165 -15.73 31.03 26.73
C GLN A 165 -16.31 30.30 25.51
N HIS A 166 -16.97 31.02 24.60
CA HIS A 166 -17.51 30.44 23.37
C HIS A 166 -16.42 29.78 22.52
N LEU A 167 -15.26 30.43 22.36
CA LEU A 167 -14.13 29.84 21.64
C LEU A 167 -13.59 28.59 22.35
N ARG A 168 -13.49 28.58 23.68
CA ARG A 168 -13.05 27.38 24.44
C ARG A 168 -14.04 26.22 24.31
N GLU A 169 -15.34 26.51 24.40
CA GLU A 169 -16.40 25.51 24.23
C GLU A 169 -16.41 24.95 22.81
N ALA A 170 -16.25 25.80 21.80
CA ALA A 170 -16.11 25.39 20.42
C ALA A 170 -14.86 24.52 20.22
N THR A 171 -13.70 24.91 20.77
CA THR A 171 -12.47 24.10 20.73
C THR A 171 -12.67 22.73 21.38
N ALA A 172 -13.32 22.66 22.55
CA ALA A 172 -13.58 21.41 23.25
C ALA A 172 -14.53 20.49 22.44
N THR A 173 -15.57 21.07 21.84
CA THR A 173 -16.51 20.34 20.97
C THR A 173 -15.82 19.82 19.72
N LEU A 174 -15.00 20.65 19.07
CA LEU A 174 -14.24 20.30 17.87
C LEU A 174 -13.16 19.25 18.17
N ALA A 175 -12.53 19.29 19.34
CA ALA A 175 -11.54 18.30 19.77
C ALA A 175 -12.15 16.90 19.97
N ALA A 176 -13.44 16.82 20.27
CA ALA A 176 -14.19 15.57 20.34
C ALA A 176 -14.60 15.04 18.95
N GLN A 177 -14.55 15.87 17.91
CA GLN A 177 -14.88 15.46 16.54
C GLN A 177 -13.66 14.84 15.84
N PRO A 178 -13.88 13.91 14.89
CA PRO A 178 -12.80 13.36 14.07
C PRO A 178 -12.05 14.48 13.34
N HIS A 179 -10.74 14.28 13.16
CA HIS A 179 -9.90 15.23 12.41
C HIS A 179 -10.45 15.51 11.00
N SER A 180 -10.15 16.70 10.48
CA SER A 180 -10.54 17.11 9.14
C SER A 180 -10.12 16.06 8.11
N SER A 181 -11.11 15.44 7.48
CA SER A 181 -10.85 14.52 6.38
C SER A 181 -10.38 15.31 5.15
N PRO A 182 -9.47 14.76 4.33
CA PRO A 182 -9.12 15.39 3.06
C PRO A 182 -10.38 15.57 2.21
N VAL A 183 -10.47 16.74 1.58
CA VAL A 183 -11.58 17.12 0.73
C VAL A 183 -11.10 17.15 -0.71
N GLU A 184 -11.82 16.44 -1.58
CA GLU A 184 -11.59 16.55 -3.01
C GLU A 184 -12.42 17.71 -3.56
N LEU A 185 -11.72 18.68 -4.14
CA LEU A 185 -12.26 19.86 -4.75
C LEU A 185 -12.53 19.61 -6.22
N THR A 186 -13.80 19.76 -6.60
CA THR A 186 -14.21 19.86 -7.99
C THR A 186 -14.65 21.28 -8.29
N ARG A 187 -13.97 21.93 -9.23
CA ARG A 187 -14.40 23.22 -9.78
C ARG A 187 -15.05 23.02 -11.14
N LEU A 188 -16.16 23.69 -11.34
CA LEU A 188 -16.92 23.67 -12.57
C LEU A 188 -17.53 25.04 -12.85
N ASP A 189 -17.74 25.30 -14.13
CA ASP A 189 -18.37 26.52 -14.61
C ASP A 189 -19.73 26.19 -15.23
N VAL A 190 -20.73 27.01 -14.94
CA VAL A 190 -22.07 26.85 -15.49
C VAL A 190 -22.29 27.91 -16.55
N TYR A 191 -22.57 27.47 -17.78
CA TYR A 191 -22.85 28.33 -18.92
C TYR A 191 -24.32 28.26 -19.30
N GLU A 192 -24.88 29.39 -19.74
CA GLU A 192 -26.17 29.46 -20.42
C GLU A 192 -25.94 29.53 -21.93
N LEU A 193 -26.50 28.58 -22.66
CA LEU A 193 -26.44 28.54 -24.11
C LEU A 193 -27.48 29.50 -24.70
N PRO A 194 -27.32 29.92 -25.98
CA PRO A 194 -28.28 30.80 -26.65
C PRO A 194 -29.73 30.26 -26.71
N ASN A 195 -29.93 28.95 -26.53
CA ASN A 195 -31.24 28.31 -26.47
C ASN A 195 -31.85 28.28 -25.05
N GLY A 196 -31.20 28.91 -24.06
CA GLY A 196 -31.61 28.89 -22.65
C GLY A 196 -31.23 27.61 -21.89
N ALA A 197 -30.59 26.64 -22.54
CA ALA A 197 -30.11 25.44 -21.86
C ALA A 197 -28.86 25.75 -21.04
N ARG A 198 -28.72 25.12 -19.88
CA ARG A 198 -27.51 25.23 -19.05
C ARG A 198 -26.55 24.09 -19.35
N GLN A 199 -25.26 24.39 -19.48
CA GLN A 199 -24.20 23.41 -19.69
C GLN A 199 -23.10 23.56 -18.64
N LEU A 200 -22.68 22.43 -18.10
CA LEU A 200 -21.54 22.34 -17.18
C LEU A 200 -20.23 22.24 -17.97
N ARG A 201 -19.19 22.92 -17.50
CA ARG A 201 -17.81 22.79 -17.98
C ARG A 201 -16.92 22.38 -16.81
N PHE A 202 -16.21 21.26 -16.95
CA PHE A 202 -15.16 20.88 -16.00
C PHE A 202 -13.81 21.43 -16.43
N ALA A 203 -12.86 21.47 -15.50
CA ALA A 203 -11.49 21.83 -15.81
C ALA A 203 -10.90 20.89 -16.88
N GLY A 204 -10.51 21.46 -18.02
CA GLY A 204 -9.96 20.72 -19.17
C GLY A 204 -10.95 20.52 -20.33
N ASP A 205 -12.25 20.74 -20.12
CA ASP A 205 -13.24 20.67 -21.19
C ASP A 205 -13.19 21.92 -22.09
N PRO A 206 -13.51 21.79 -23.39
CA PRO A 206 -13.61 22.95 -24.27
C PRO A 206 -14.70 23.92 -23.79
N GLN A 207 -14.43 25.22 -23.91
CA GLN A 207 -15.37 26.25 -23.48
C GLN A 207 -16.67 26.22 -24.32
N PRO A 208 -17.85 26.13 -23.68
CA PRO A 208 -19.13 26.23 -24.38
C PRO A 208 -19.33 27.59 -25.07
N ARG A 209 -20.14 27.63 -26.14
CA ARG A 209 -20.55 28.87 -26.84
C ARG A 209 -21.69 29.60 -26.10
N GLY A 210 -21.55 29.79 -24.79
CA GLY A 210 -22.56 30.39 -23.91
C GLY A 210 -22.02 31.52 -23.05
N THR A 211 -22.92 32.16 -22.30
CA THR A 211 -22.56 33.14 -21.26
C THR A 211 -22.25 32.42 -19.96
N LEU A 212 -21.17 32.79 -19.27
CA LEU A 212 -20.88 32.25 -17.95
C LEU A 212 -21.93 32.79 -16.97
N LEU A 213 -22.65 31.91 -16.27
CA LEU A 213 -23.59 32.29 -15.23
C LEU A 213 -22.91 32.39 -13.87
N PHE A 214 -22.18 31.34 -13.49
CA PHE A 214 -21.45 31.27 -12.23
C PHE A 214 -20.40 30.16 -12.27
N THR A 215 -19.37 30.31 -11.45
CA THR A 215 -18.39 29.27 -11.14
C THR A 215 -18.75 28.64 -9.81
N MET A 216 -18.61 27.32 -9.70
CA MET A 216 -18.88 26.57 -8.50
C MET A 216 -17.68 25.73 -8.08
N GLY A 217 -17.36 25.74 -6.79
CA GLY A 217 -16.46 24.81 -6.13
C GLY A 217 -17.25 23.87 -5.21
N ILE A 218 -17.12 22.57 -5.41
CA ILE A 218 -17.71 21.55 -4.54
C ILE A 218 -16.57 20.82 -3.85
N GLY A 219 -16.58 20.83 -2.52
CA GLY A 219 -15.69 20.02 -1.71
C GLY A 219 -16.41 18.74 -1.27
N VAL A 220 -15.87 17.58 -1.63
CA VAL A 220 -16.39 16.26 -1.22
C VAL A 220 -15.48 15.66 -0.15
N ALA A 221 -16.02 15.39 1.04
CA ALA A 221 -15.31 14.67 2.10
C ALA A 221 -15.34 13.17 1.82
N LEU A 222 -14.15 12.55 1.72
CA LEU A 222 -14.01 11.12 1.46
C LEU A 222 -13.63 10.32 2.71
N GLY A 223 -13.79 10.91 3.91
CA GLY A 223 -13.32 10.34 5.18
C GLY A 223 -13.86 8.93 5.44
N ASP A 224 -15.18 8.76 5.36
CA ASP A 224 -15.83 7.47 5.57
C ASP A 224 -15.41 6.44 4.52
N LEU A 225 -15.29 6.87 3.27
CA LEU A 225 -14.86 6.01 2.17
C LEU A 225 -13.40 5.57 2.36
N HIS A 226 -12.53 6.46 2.83
CA HIS A 226 -11.16 6.12 3.16
C HIS A 226 -11.08 5.08 4.28
N ALA A 227 -11.90 5.19 5.32
CA ALA A 227 -11.95 4.22 6.41
C ALA A 227 -12.40 2.84 5.92
N VAL A 228 -13.46 2.76 5.11
CA VAL A 228 -13.95 1.51 4.51
C VAL A 228 -12.90 0.89 3.60
N LEU A 229 -12.30 1.68 2.71
CA LEU A 229 -11.25 1.20 1.80
C LEU A 229 -9.99 0.75 2.56
N ASN A 230 -9.60 1.46 3.62
CA ASN A 230 -8.44 1.07 4.41
C ASN A 230 -8.70 -0.25 5.14
N ARG A 231 -9.90 -0.45 5.67
CA ARG A 231 -10.32 -1.73 6.27
C ARG A 231 -10.30 -2.86 5.25
N GLN A 232 -10.82 -2.63 4.05
CA GLN A 232 -10.77 -3.63 2.98
C GLN A 232 -9.33 -3.97 2.57
N LEU A 233 -8.46 -2.95 2.46
CA LEU A 233 -7.04 -3.15 2.14
C LEU A 233 -6.31 -3.92 3.24
N GLN A 234 -6.56 -3.61 4.51
CA GLN A 234 -6.02 -4.37 5.63
C GLN A 234 -6.44 -5.84 5.59
N LEU A 235 -7.71 -6.12 5.24
CA LEU A 235 -8.19 -7.50 5.08
C LEU A 235 -7.50 -8.22 3.92
N VAL A 236 -7.32 -7.55 2.78
CA VAL A 236 -6.60 -8.12 1.63
C VAL A 236 -5.14 -8.38 1.98
N LEU A 237 -4.45 -7.41 2.59
CA LEU A 237 -3.06 -7.58 3.03
C LEU A 237 -2.92 -8.71 4.03
N LEU A 238 -3.79 -8.78 5.04
CA LEU A 238 -3.79 -9.86 6.04
C LEU A 238 -3.96 -11.22 5.35
N THR A 239 -4.89 -11.31 4.38
CA THR A 239 -5.12 -12.54 3.60
C THR A 239 -3.87 -12.91 2.78
N CYS A 240 -3.25 -11.95 2.09
CA CYS A 240 -2.00 -12.18 1.35
C CYS A 240 -0.85 -12.61 2.26
N THR A 241 -0.70 -11.98 3.43
CA THR A 241 0.31 -12.37 4.43
C THR A 241 0.06 -13.79 4.94
N LEU A 242 -1.19 -14.14 5.23
CA LEU A 242 -1.56 -15.48 5.68
C LEU A 242 -1.22 -16.54 4.62
N VAL A 243 -1.61 -16.31 3.36
CA VAL A 243 -1.28 -17.20 2.24
C VAL A 243 0.24 -17.32 2.05
N GLY A 244 0.97 -16.20 2.15
CA GLY A 244 2.42 -16.18 2.07
C GLY A 244 3.08 -16.99 3.18
N LEU A 245 2.60 -16.87 4.42
CA LEU A 245 3.08 -17.66 5.56
C LEU A 245 2.84 -19.16 5.37
N VAL A 246 1.65 -19.54 4.92
CA VAL A 246 1.31 -20.94 4.65
C VAL A 246 2.20 -21.52 3.54
N ALA A 247 2.41 -20.76 2.45
CA ALA A 247 3.29 -21.18 1.37
C ALA A 247 4.75 -21.32 1.84
N ALA A 248 5.26 -20.34 2.59
CA ALA A 248 6.62 -20.37 3.12
C ALA A 248 6.83 -21.54 4.10
N LEU A 249 5.86 -21.80 4.98
CA LEU A 249 5.89 -22.93 5.90
C LEU A 249 5.89 -24.26 5.14
N SER A 250 5.04 -24.39 4.13
CA SER A 250 4.96 -25.59 3.29
C SER A 250 6.28 -25.85 2.55
N ALA A 251 6.86 -24.82 1.95
CA ALA A 251 8.17 -24.89 1.29
C ALA A 251 9.28 -25.27 2.27
N TYR A 252 9.29 -24.67 3.48
CA TYR A 252 10.25 -25.00 4.52
C TYR A 252 10.18 -26.47 4.94
N LEU A 253 8.96 -26.99 5.16
CA LEU A 253 8.74 -28.39 5.53
C LEU A 253 9.18 -29.34 4.41
N ALA A 254 8.85 -29.04 3.15
CA ALA A 254 9.26 -29.83 1.99
C ALA A 254 10.79 -29.88 1.84
N VAL A 255 11.47 -28.73 1.91
CA VAL A 255 12.94 -28.65 1.83
C VAL A 255 13.58 -29.40 2.99
N ARG A 256 13.03 -29.30 4.21
CA ARG A 256 13.56 -30.02 5.37
C ARG A 256 13.54 -31.53 5.15
N ARG A 257 12.43 -32.07 4.66
CA ARG A 257 12.29 -33.51 4.35
C ARG A 257 13.31 -33.94 3.29
N LEU A 258 13.35 -33.26 2.15
CA LEU A 258 14.27 -33.60 1.05
C LEU A 258 15.74 -33.59 1.49
N VAL A 259 16.16 -32.56 2.22
CA VAL A 259 17.57 -32.47 2.63
C VAL A 259 17.92 -33.50 3.70
N GLN A 260 16.99 -33.87 4.58
CA GLN A 260 17.25 -34.96 5.53
C GLN A 260 17.46 -36.29 4.80
N THR A 261 16.61 -36.63 3.83
CA THR A 261 16.75 -37.88 3.06
C THR A 261 18.04 -37.91 2.25
N ILE A 262 18.40 -36.81 1.58
CA ILE A 262 19.66 -36.73 0.82
C ILE A 262 20.88 -36.90 1.74
N LEU A 263 20.86 -36.33 2.96
CA LEU A 263 21.96 -36.49 3.91
C LEU A 263 22.11 -37.94 4.35
N ILE A 264 21.00 -38.63 4.67
CA ILE A 264 21.00 -40.05 5.04
C ILE A 264 21.58 -40.91 3.90
N ILE A 265 21.14 -40.68 2.67
CA ILE A 265 21.62 -41.42 1.49
C ILE A 265 23.11 -41.17 1.27
N THR A 266 23.56 -39.92 1.42
CA THR A 266 24.97 -39.54 1.22
C THR A 266 25.87 -40.17 2.28
N GLU A 267 25.44 -40.17 3.55
CA GLU A 267 26.19 -40.76 4.65
C GLU A 267 26.31 -42.28 4.51
N ALA A 268 25.24 -42.95 4.08
CA ALA A 268 25.28 -44.38 3.78
C ALA A 268 26.20 -44.72 2.62
N ALA A 269 26.22 -43.90 1.56
CA ALA A 269 27.15 -44.07 0.44
C ALA A 269 28.61 -43.87 0.88
N GLU A 270 28.88 -42.90 1.76
CA GLU A 270 30.22 -42.65 2.32
C GLU A 270 30.69 -43.83 3.19
N GLN A 271 29.83 -44.37 4.06
CA GLN A 271 30.13 -45.56 4.86
C GLN A 271 30.42 -46.79 4.00
N ALA A 272 29.60 -47.01 2.95
CA ALA A 272 29.84 -48.07 1.98
C ALA A 272 31.19 -47.90 1.26
N SER A 273 31.56 -46.67 0.90
CA SER A 273 32.88 -46.36 0.30
C SER A 273 34.05 -46.61 1.26
N LEU A 274 33.84 -46.50 2.57
CA LEU A 274 34.85 -46.79 3.60
C LEU A 274 34.92 -48.28 3.97
N GLY A 275 34.18 -49.15 3.28
CA GLY A 275 34.14 -50.58 3.55
C GLY A 275 33.30 -50.95 4.78
N ARG A 276 32.53 -50.02 5.35
CA ARG A 276 31.57 -50.28 6.43
C ARG A 276 30.21 -50.57 5.82
N ILE A 277 30.03 -51.81 5.40
CA ILE A 277 28.91 -52.20 4.53
C ILE A 277 27.77 -52.86 5.31
N HIS A 278 27.80 -52.94 6.64
CA HIS A 278 26.88 -53.83 7.38
C HIS A 278 25.52 -53.23 7.75
N ASP A 279 25.39 -51.91 7.79
CA ASP A 279 24.14 -51.27 8.19
C ASP A 279 23.18 -51.13 7.00
N ALA A 280 21.97 -51.66 7.16
CA ALA A 280 20.93 -51.60 6.14
C ALA A 280 20.35 -50.18 6.03
N LEU A 281 20.26 -49.65 4.81
CA LEU A 281 19.65 -48.36 4.55
C LEU A 281 18.13 -48.46 4.69
N LYS A 282 17.58 -48.01 5.82
CA LYS A 282 16.12 -47.88 6.00
C LYS A 282 15.70 -46.46 5.65
N VAL A 283 15.15 -46.29 4.45
CA VAL A 283 14.42 -45.08 4.06
C VAL A 283 12.94 -45.43 4.09
N ASP A 284 12.21 -44.84 5.04
CA ASP A 284 10.76 -44.98 5.14
C ASP A 284 10.12 -43.84 4.32
N SER A 285 10.09 -44.03 3.00
CA SER A 285 9.49 -43.11 2.04
C SER A 285 8.81 -43.93 0.95
N ASN A 286 7.74 -43.39 0.35
CA ASN A 286 6.90 -44.06 -0.65
C ASN A 286 6.97 -43.32 -2.00
N ASP A 287 8.14 -42.74 -2.30
CA ASP A 287 8.39 -41.85 -3.44
C ASP A 287 9.65 -42.28 -4.22
N GLU A 288 10.05 -41.51 -5.23
CA GLU A 288 11.21 -41.81 -6.07
C GLU A 288 12.53 -41.88 -5.27
N LEU A 289 12.55 -41.40 -4.02
CA LEU A 289 13.69 -41.54 -3.12
C LEU A 289 13.79 -42.95 -2.54
N GLU A 290 12.68 -43.70 -2.43
CA GLU A 290 12.66 -45.12 -2.11
C GLU A 290 13.34 -45.93 -3.22
N ASP A 291 13.00 -45.63 -4.48
CA ASP A 291 13.62 -46.27 -5.64
C ASP A 291 15.14 -46.03 -5.68
N LEU A 292 15.57 -44.80 -5.38
CA LEU A 292 16.99 -44.44 -5.27
C LEU A 292 17.67 -45.18 -4.11
N ALA A 293 17.05 -45.21 -2.93
CA ALA A 293 17.55 -45.93 -1.78
C ALA A 293 17.68 -47.43 -2.07
N GLY A 294 16.68 -48.03 -2.74
CA GLY A 294 16.68 -49.42 -3.17
C GLY A 294 17.72 -49.73 -4.26
N ALA A 295 18.02 -48.78 -5.15
CA ALA A 295 19.12 -48.93 -6.12
C ALA A 295 20.49 -48.92 -5.42
N ILE A 296 20.69 -48.03 -4.44
CA ILE A 296 21.92 -47.96 -3.64
C ILE A 296 22.09 -49.22 -2.77
N GLU A 297 21.01 -49.73 -2.20
CA GLU A 297 21.02 -50.97 -1.42
C GLU A 297 21.37 -52.20 -2.29
N ARG A 298 20.83 -52.28 -3.50
CA ARG A 298 21.22 -53.32 -4.48
C ARG A 298 22.70 -53.24 -4.85
N LEU A 299 23.23 -52.02 -5.04
CA LEU A 299 24.65 -51.78 -5.28
C LEU A 299 25.51 -52.23 -4.09
N ARG A 300 25.09 -51.89 -2.86
CA ARG A 300 25.71 -52.30 -1.59
C ARG A 300 25.85 -53.82 -1.52
N VAL A 301 24.76 -54.56 -1.73
CA VAL A 301 24.73 -56.03 -1.70
C VAL A 301 25.61 -56.63 -2.80
N SER A 302 25.55 -56.09 -4.01
CA SER A 302 26.41 -56.53 -5.12
C SER A 302 27.90 -56.37 -4.79
N MET A 303 28.28 -55.26 -4.13
CA MET A 303 29.66 -55.01 -3.73
C MET A 303 30.12 -55.94 -2.60
N GLN A 304 29.26 -56.25 -1.62
CA GLN A 304 29.53 -57.26 -0.59
C GLN A 304 29.80 -58.64 -1.20
N LEU A 305 28.97 -59.07 -2.15
CA LEU A 305 29.13 -60.34 -2.84
C LEU A 305 30.45 -60.38 -3.64
N ALA A 306 30.80 -59.30 -4.33
CA ALA A 306 32.06 -59.20 -5.07
C ALA A 306 33.29 -59.26 -4.14
N LEU A 307 33.29 -58.51 -3.03
CA LEU A 307 34.36 -58.54 -2.03
C LEU A 307 34.50 -59.93 -1.39
N SER A 308 33.39 -60.59 -1.06
CA SER A 308 33.41 -61.95 -0.48
C SER A 308 34.03 -62.99 -1.42
N ARG A 309 33.97 -62.77 -2.74
CA ARG A 309 34.62 -63.63 -3.75
C ARG A 309 36.09 -63.29 -3.96
N LEU A 310 36.47 -62.03 -3.79
CA LEU A 310 37.84 -61.53 -3.92
C LEU A 310 38.73 -61.83 -2.72
N LEU A 311 38.15 -62.11 -1.55
CA LEU A 311 38.83 -62.66 -0.37
C LEU A 311 38.85 -64.19 -0.49
N PRO A 312 39.89 -64.82 -1.09
CA PRO A 312 39.92 -66.25 -1.33
C PRO A 312 40.51 -66.92 -0.08
N GLY A 313 39.65 -67.51 0.75
CA GLY A 313 40.06 -68.25 1.96
C GLY A 313 40.33 -67.34 3.17
N GLY A 314 40.00 -67.73 4.40
CA GLY A 314 39.84 -69.09 4.88
C GLY A 314 38.74 -69.25 5.92
N ARG A 315 38.27 -70.49 5.94
CA ARG A 315 37.35 -71.13 6.89
C ARG A 315 35.87 -70.96 6.56
N ALA A 316 35.49 -71.66 5.49
CA ALA A 316 34.40 -72.61 5.63
C ALA A 316 34.64 -73.47 6.89
N GLN A 317 33.66 -73.52 7.78
CA GLN A 317 33.39 -74.77 8.49
C GLN A 317 32.80 -75.75 7.49
#